data_AF-F7S813-F1
#
_entry.id   AF-F7S813-F1
#
_cell.length_a   1.000
_cell.length_b   1.000
_cell.length_c   1.000
_cell.angle_alpha   90.00
_cell.angle_beta   90.00
_cell.angle_gamma   90.00
#
_symmetry.space_group_name_H-M   'P 1'
#
loop_
_entity.id
_entity.type
_entity.pdbx_description
1 polymer ?
#
loop_
_entity_poly.entity_id
_entity_poly.type
_entity_poly.pdbx_seq_one_letter_code
_entity_poly.pdbx_strand_id
1 'polypeptide(L)' 'MTDRESRLPTFDRLARDLEAGRTTAAALVEDCLAAIADPAGDGALTFISVDAA' A
#
# COMPACT_ATOMS: atom_id res chain seq x y z
N MET A 1 17.92 -9.50 -2.51
CA MET A 1 17.18 -8.88 -1.39
C MET A 1 17.31 -7.39 -1.58
N THR A 2 16.40 -6.86 -2.38
CA THR A 2 16.62 -5.68 -3.22
C THR A 2 16.18 -4.42 -2.47
N ASP A 3 16.89 -3.32 -2.70
CA ASP A 3 16.73 -1.91 -2.29
C ASP A 3 15.29 -1.33 -2.07
N ARG A 4 14.23 -2.07 -2.40
CA ARG A 4 12.82 -1.72 -2.17
C ARG A 4 12.39 -1.80 -0.70
N GLU A 5 12.87 -2.78 0.07
CA GLU A 5 12.45 -2.93 1.49
C GLU A 5 12.88 -1.75 2.35
N SER A 6 13.99 -1.11 2.01
CA SER A 6 14.52 0.07 2.74
C SER A 6 13.76 1.37 2.42
N ARG A 7 12.80 1.37 1.48
CA ARG A 7 12.07 2.58 1.04
C ARG A 7 10.58 2.58 1.36
N LEU A 8 10.02 1.49 1.88
CA LEU A 8 8.62 1.47 2.28
C LEU A 8 8.43 2.22 3.60
N PRO A 9 7.34 3.01 3.75
CA PRO A 9 7.06 3.69 4.99
C PRO A 9 6.82 2.68 6.12
N THR A 10 7.30 2.99 7.31
CA THR A 10 6.97 2.20 8.50
C THR A 10 5.52 2.44 8.89
N PHE A 11 4.93 1.50 9.63
CA PHE A 11 3.59 1.67 10.19
C PHE A 11 3.47 2.92 11.06
N ASP A 12 4.47 3.18 11.93
CA ASP A 12 4.50 4.37 12.79
C ASP A 12 4.46 5.68 11.98
N ARG A 13 5.18 5.74 10.85
CA ARG A 13 5.11 6.89 9.95
C ARG A 13 3.71 7.05 9.35
N LEU A 14 3.11 5.99 8.84
CA LEU A 14 1.76 6.04 8.27
C LEU A 14 0.72 6.49 9.30
N ALA A 15 0.82 6.00 10.54
CA ALA A 15 -0.05 6.41 11.64
C ALA A 15 0.08 7.91 11.94
N ARG A 16 1.31 8.44 12.02
CA ARG A 16 1.55 9.88 12.23
C ARG A 16 1.09 10.74 11.07
N ASP A 17 1.21 10.26 9.84
CA ASP A 17 0.73 10.97 8.65
C ASP A 17 -0.79 11.02 8.62
N LEU A 18 -1.46 9.94 9.04
CA LEU A 18 -2.92 9.89 9.18
C LEU A 18 -3.40 10.81 10.31
N GLU A 19 -2.80 10.73 11.51
CA GLU A 19 -3.15 11.56 12.67
C GLU A 19 -3.01 13.05 12.37
N ALA A 20 -1.95 13.43 11.65
CA ALA A 20 -1.71 14.81 11.26
C ALA A 20 -2.53 15.27 10.03
N GLY A 21 -3.38 14.42 9.46
CA GLY A 21 -4.20 14.73 8.29
C GLY A 21 -3.40 14.93 6.99
N ARG A 22 -2.14 14.45 6.92
CA ARG A 22 -1.32 14.48 5.70
C ARG A 22 -1.74 13.43 4.67
N THR A 23 -2.45 12.41 5.12
CA THR A 23 -3.11 11.40 4.29
C THR A 23 -4.47 11.05 4.90
N THR A 24 -5.21 10.16 4.25
CA THR A 24 -6.46 9.60 4.75
C THR A 24 -6.41 8.07 4.73
N ALA A 25 -7.24 7.43 5.53
CA ALA A 25 -7.36 5.97 5.50
C ALA A 25 -7.77 5.48 4.10
N ALA A 26 -8.68 6.19 3.42
CA ALA A 26 -9.06 5.88 2.05
C ALA A 26 -7.86 5.94 1.09
N ALA A 27 -7.08 7.03 1.12
CA ALA A 27 -5.90 7.16 0.26
C ALA A 27 -4.88 6.03 0.45
N LEU A 28 -4.63 5.62 1.70
CA LEU A 28 -3.73 4.50 1.98
C LEU A 28 -4.25 3.17 1.43
N VAL A 29 -5.57 2.95 1.45
CA VAL A 29 -6.19 1.75 0.88
C VAL A 29 -6.10 1.78 -0.64
N GLU A 30 -6.40 2.91 -1.28
CA GLU A 30 -6.27 3.06 -2.73
C GLU A 30 -4.84 2.81 -3.21
N ASP A 31 -3.83 3.31 -2.49
CA ASP A 31 -2.43 3.04 -2.79
C ASP A 31 -2.11 1.53 -2.71
N CYS A 32 -2.68 0.82 -1.73
CA CYS A 32 -2.53 -0.64 -1.62
C CYS A 32 -3.23 -1.36 -2.78
N LEU A 33 -4.46 -0.97 -3.13
CA LEU A 33 -5.21 -1.58 -4.23
C LEU A 33 -4.51 -1.35 -5.57
N ALA A 34 -3.96 -0.15 -5.79
CA ALA A 34 -3.15 0.15 -6.98
C ALA A 34 -1.89 -0.73 -7.07
N ALA A 35 -1.20 -0.95 -5.94
CA ALA A 35 -0.05 -1.86 -5.90
C ALA A 35 -0.43 -3.33 -6.16
N ILE A 36 -1.62 -3.76 -5.71
CA ILE A 36 -2.15 -5.10 -5.98
C ILE A 36 -2.51 -5.25 -7.47
N ALA A 37 -3.04 -4.20 -8.08
CA ALA A 37 -3.43 -4.19 -9.49
C ALA A 37 -2.24 -4.01 -10.47
N ASP A 38 -1.05 -3.66 -9.98
CA ASP A 38 0.15 -3.49 -10.81
C ASP A 38 0.54 -4.82 -11.50
N PRO A 39 0.50 -4.90 -12.84
CA PRO A 39 0.86 -6.12 -13.57
C PRO A 39 2.34 -6.50 -13.45
N ALA A 40 3.21 -5.56 -13.09
CA ALA A 40 4.62 -5.81 -12.83
C ALA A 40 4.88 -6.24 -11.37
N GLY A 41 3.87 -6.18 -10.51
CA GLY A 41 3.91 -6.62 -9.13
C GLY A 41 3.43 -8.05 -8.92
N ASP A 42 3.56 -8.53 -7.69
CA ASP A 42 3.18 -9.90 -7.32
C ASP A 42 1.70 -10.03 -6.90
N GLY A 43 0.89 -8.99 -7.09
CA GLY A 43 -0.49 -8.93 -6.61
C GLY A 43 -1.35 -10.07 -7.15
N ALA A 44 -1.27 -10.34 -8.45
CA ALA A 44 -2.01 -11.43 -9.10
C ALA A 44 -1.63 -12.84 -8.62
N LEU A 45 -0.42 -13.01 -8.06
CA LEU A 45 0.03 -14.28 -7.48
C LEU A 45 -0.27 -14.39 -5.97
N THR A 46 -0.38 -13.24 -5.30
CA THR A 46 -0.57 -13.17 -3.85
C THR A 46 -2.03 -13.30 -3.44
N PHE A 47 -2.94 -12.69 -4.21
CA PHE A 47 -4.37 -12.62 -3.87
C PHE A 47 -5.20 -13.48 -4.82
N ILE A 48 -6.07 -14.34 -4.27
CA ILE A 48 -7.01 -15.17 -5.05
C ILE A 48 -8.21 -14.33 -5.52
N SER A 49 -8.65 -13.39 -4.68
CA SER A 49 -9.75 -12.47 -4.97
C SER A 49 -9.51 -11.18 -4.18
N VAL A 50 -9.90 -10.06 -4.78
CA VAL A 50 -9.83 -8.72 -4.19
C VAL A 50 -11.20 -8.09 -4.40
N ASP A 51 -11.81 -7.62 -3.31
CA ASP A 51 -13.03 -6.83 -3.36
C ASP A 51 -12.64 -5.35 -3.37
N ALA A 52 -12.74 -4.75 -4.56
CA ALA A 52 -12.45 -3.35 -4.81
C ALA A 52 -13.62 -2.74 -5.60
N ALA A 53 -13.98 -1.50 -5.27
CA ALA A 53 -15.13 -0.80 -5.83
C ALA A 53 -14.91 -0.31 -7.27
#